data_AF-A0A956LFA3-F1
#
_entry.id   AF-A0A956LFA3-F1
#
_cell.length_a   1.000
_cell.length_b   1.000
_cell.length_c   1.000
_cell.angle_alpha   90.00
_cell.angle_beta   90.00
_cell.angle_gamma   90.00
#
_symmetry.space_group_name_H-M   'P 1'
#
loop_
_entity.id
_entity.type
_entity.pdbx_description
1 polymer ?
#
loop_
_entity_poly.entity_id
_entity_poly.type
_entity_poly.pdbx_seq_one_letter_code
_entity_poly.pdbx_strand_id
1 'polypeptide(L)'
;MDTRAPALWLVPLLVPLLALTTVVGCEKRETKHDVYMRAMQLEGEAERGDCKLAYDSSAAAHVLDGDQVQSCLKRLEEALELYERAAAMGLKDIDFINARDRALQRKKKLEGMLSMVRKMEEPAYEPPKLPD
;
A
#
# COMPACT_ATOMS: atom_id res chain seq x y z
N MET A 1 71.58 -6.98 -42.55
CA MET A 1 71.02 -6.15 -41.46
C MET A 1 69.53 -6.48 -41.42
N ASP A 2 69.22 -7.63 -40.82
CA ASP A 2 68.69 -7.79 -39.46
C ASP A 2 67.15 -7.85 -39.49
N THR A 3 66.57 -9.04 -39.67
CA THR A 3 66.11 -10.02 -38.65
C THR A 3 64.88 -9.59 -37.85
N ARG A 4 63.71 -10.19 -38.15
CA ARG A 4 62.81 -10.81 -37.15
C ARG A 4 61.66 -11.59 -37.81
N ALA A 5 61.31 -12.69 -37.15
CA ALA A 5 60.64 -13.90 -37.61
C ALA A 5 59.09 -13.83 -37.61
N PRO A 6 58.39 -14.84 -38.19
CA PRO A 6 56.93 -14.92 -38.28
C PRO A 6 56.31 -15.64 -37.07
N ALA A 7 55.11 -15.22 -36.65
CA ALA A 7 54.31 -15.92 -35.64
C ALA A 7 52.96 -16.36 -36.22
N LEU A 8 52.88 -17.65 -36.58
CA LEU A 8 51.65 -18.43 -36.75
C LEU A 8 50.82 -18.38 -35.47
N TRP A 9 49.55 -17.95 -35.50
CA TRP A 9 48.43 -18.51 -34.71
C TRP A 9 47.15 -18.14 -35.52
N LEU A 10 46.49 -19.01 -36.30
CA LEU A 10 45.53 -20.06 -35.88
C LEU A 10 44.62 -19.52 -34.75
N VAL A 11 43.30 -19.31 -34.91
CA VAL A 11 42.26 -20.30 -35.23
C VAL A 11 40.94 -19.55 -35.59
N PRO A 12 40.22 -19.96 -36.65
CA PRO A 12 38.87 -19.49 -36.98
C PRO A 12 37.80 -20.31 -36.24
N LEU A 13 36.57 -19.77 -36.15
CA LEU A 13 35.31 -20.48 -35.85
C LEU A 13 35.30 -21.36 -34.59
N LEU A 14 34.59 -20.94 -33.54
CA LEU A 14 33.77 -21.84 -32.70
C LEU A 14 32.88 -21.00 -31.76
N VAL A 15 31.58 -20.98 -32.10
CA VAL A 15 30.43 -21.13 -31.18
C VAL A 15 30.29 -20.10 -30.04
N PRO A 16 29.16 -19.34 -30.02
CA PRO A 16 28.13 -19.75 -29.06
C PRO A 16 26.74 -19.79 -29.68
N LEU A 17 26.38 -20.97 -30.18
CA LEU A 17 25.06 -21.56 -29.99
C LEU A 17 24.96 -21.89 -28.49
N LEU A 18 24.46 -20.98 -27.65
CA LEU A 18 23.78 -21.25 -26.35
C LEU A 18 23.55 -19.91 -25.63
N ALA A 19 22.53 -19.17 -26.07
CA ALA A 19 21.96 -18.10 -25.26
C ALA A 19 20.43 -18.06 -25.41
N LEU A 20 19.81 -19.24 -25.47
CA LEU A 20 18.43 -19.40 -25.00
C LEU A 20 18.53 -19.78 -23.52
N THR A 21 18.92 -18.81 -22.69
CA THR A 21 18.64 -18.91 -21.25
C THR A 21 17.13 -18.83 -21.11
N THR A 22 16.52 -19.97 -20.86
CA THR A 22 15.15 -20.07 -20.39
C THR A 22 15.03 -19.13 -19.18
N VAL A 23 14.30 -18.04 -19.35
CA VAL A 23 13.84 -17.23 -18.23
C VAL A 23 12.79 -18.08 -17.52
N VAL A 24 13.26 -19.03 -16.70
CA VAL A 24 12.43 -19.63 -15.66
C VAL A 24 12.26 -18.51 -14.65
N GLY A 25 11.26 -17.66 -14.89
CA GLY A 25 10.83 -16.70 -13.90
C GLY A 25 10.50 -17.46 -12.64
N CYS A 26 11.28 -17.25 -11.57
CA CYS A 26 10.86 -17.61 -10.23
C CYS A 26 9.64 -16.76 -9.90
N GLU A 27 8.45 -17.20 -10.30
CA GLU A 27 7.21 -16.74 -9.69
C GLU A 27 7.27 -17.20 -8.23
N LYS A 28 7.77 -16.32 -7.35
CA LYS A 28 7.67 -16.53 -5.91
C LYS A 28 6.17 -16.68 -5.62
N ARG A 29 5.73 -17.92 -5.40
CA ARG A 29 4.38 -18.19 -4.92
C ARG A 29 4.22 -17.43 -3.61
N GLU A 30 3.36 -16.44 -3.63
CA GLU A 30 3.03 -15.64 -2.46
C GLU A 30 2.45 -16.54 -1.37
N THR A 31 3.06 -16.52 -0.18
CA THR A 31 2.59 -17.30 0.97
C THR A 31 1.51 -16.53 1.73
N LYS A 32 0.70 -17.23 2.52
CA LYS A 32 -0.30 -16.60 3.40
C LYS A 32 0.31 -15.59 4.38
N HIS A 33 1.55 -15.84 4.80
CA HIS A 33 2.29 -14.92 5.66
C HIS A 33 2.75 -13.69 4.87
N ASP A 34 3.17 -13.82 3.60
CA ASP A 34 3.52 -12.66 2.78
C ASP A 34 2.32 -11.72 2.57
N VAL A 35 1.13 -12.28 2.31
CA VAL A 35 -0.13 -11.52 2.20
C VAL A 35 -0.44 -10.81 3.52
N TYR A 36 -0.33 -11.50 4.64
CA TYR A 36 -0.55 -10.94 5.97
C TYR A 36 0.44 -9.80 6.30
N MET A 37 1.72 -9.97 6.00
CA MET A 37 2.72 -8.93 6.25
C MET A 37 2.48 -7.68 5.39
N ARG A 38 2.00 -7.86 4.15
CA ARG A 38 1.58 -6.73 3.33
C ARG A 38 0.34 -6.02 3.88
N ALA A 39 -0.63 -6.77 4.43
CA ALA A 39 -1.78 -6.18 5.12
C ALA A 39 -1.34 -5.29 6.29
N MET A 40 -0.46 -5.81 7.16
CA MET A 40 0.13 -5.07 8.28
C MET A 40 0.91 -3.84 7.82
N GLN A 41 1.63 -3.94 6.70
CA GLN A 41 2.37 -2.83 6.13
C GLN A 41 1.44 -1.71 5.64
N LEU A 42 0.41 -2.05 4.87
CA LEU A 42 -0.59 -1.09 4.39
C LEU A 42 -1.34 -0.43 5.55
N GLU A 43 -1.72 -1.20 6.57
CA GLU A 43 -2.34 -0.64 7.78
C GLU A 43 -1.41 0.39 8.46
N GLY A 44 -0.13 0.06 8.61
CA GLY A 44 0.85 0.98 9.19
C GLY A 44 1.11 2.22 8.33
N GLU A 45 1.11 2.07 7.01
CA GLU A 45 1.23 3.19 6.07
C GLU A 45 0.01 4.10 6.12
N ALA A 46 -1.20 3.54 6.23
CA ALA A 46 -2.42 4.30 6.43
C ALA A 46 -2.36 5.16 7.70
N GLU A 47 -1.94 4.57 8.82
CA GLU A 47 -1.87 5.29 10.11
C GLU A 47 -0.83 6.41 10.13
N ARG A 48 0.33 6.21 9.49
CA ARG A 48 1.42 7.19 9.50
C ARG A 48 1.34 8.23 8.38
N GLY A 49 0.69 7.89 7.27
CA GLY A 49 0.54 8.71 6.08
C GLY A 49 -0.84 9.32 6.00
N ASP A 50 -1.77 8.60 5.36
CA ASP A 50 -3.09 9.12 4.98
C ASP A 50 -3.95 9.58 6.17
N CYS A 51 -3.71 9.04 7.37
CA CYS A 51 -4.39 9.44 8.61
C CYS A 51 -3.69 10.50 9.45
N LYS A 52 -2.59 11.05 8.97
CA LYS A 52 -1.87 12.09 9.69
C LYS A 52 -2.68 13.38 9.65
N LEU A 53 -2.98 13.95 10.82
CA LEU A 53 -3.66 15.24 10.92
C LEU A 53 -2.88 16.34 10.20
N ALA A 54 -3.55 17.05 9.31
CA ALA A 54 -3.03 18.26 8.70
C ALA A 54 -2.91 19.37 9.75
N TYR A 55 -1.91 20.25 9.63
CA TYR A 55 -1.82 21.45 10.46
C TYR A 55 -2.38 22.63 9.68
N ASP A 56 -3.41 23.26 10.21
CA ASP A 56 -3.99 24.48 9.66
C ASP A 56 -3.39 25.68 10.42
N SER A 57 -2.60 26.48 9.71
CA SER A 57 -1.98 27.69 10.24
C SER A 57 -2.99 28.79 10.58
N SER A 58 -4.16 28.81 9.93
CA SER A 58 -5.22 29.80 10.19
C SER A 58 -5.97 29.50 11.49
N ALA A 59 -6.24 28.22 11.76
CA ALA A 59 -6.80 27.75 13.02
C ALA A 59 -5.74 27.54 14.12
N ALA A 60 -4.45 27.64 13.77
CA ALA A 60 -3.30 27.29 14.60
C ALA A 60 -3.42 25.89 15.26
N ALA A 61 -4.05 24.95 14.55
CA ALA A 61 -4.45 23.66 15.10
C ALA A 61 -4.26 22.52 14.10
N HIS A 62 -4.14 21.29 14.61
CA HIS A 62 -4.28 20.11 13.79
C HIS A 62 -5.74 19.87 13.45
N VAL A 63 -6.05 19.89 12.15
CA VAL A 63 -7.41 19.72 11.62
C VAL A 63 -7.55 18.34 10.99
N LEU A 64 -8.80 17.88 10.98
CA LEU A 64 -9.22 16.66 10.31
C LEU A 64 -10.43 17.02 9.44
N ASP A 65 -10.30 16.83 8.14
CA ASP A 65 -11.42 16.94 7.20
C ASP A 65 -11.93 15.56 6.78
N GLY A 66 -13.13 15.52 6.22
CA GLY A 66 -13.81 14.30 5.83
C GLY A 66 -13.11 13.59 4.67
N ASP A 67 -12.38 14.29 3.81
CA ASP A 67 -11.64 13.69 2.70
C ASP A 67 -10.43 12.90 3.22
N GLN A 68 -9.73 13.44 4.21
CA GLN A 68 -8.65 12.77 4.91
C GLN A 68 -9.15 11.51 5.62
N VAL A 69 -10.29 11.59 6.34
CA VAL A 69 -10.90 10.40 6.97
C VAL A 69 -11.34 9.37 5.93
N GLN A 70 -11.87 9.82 4.79
CA GLN A 70 -12.26 8.92 3.70
C GLN A 70 -11.06 8.22 3.08
N SER A 71 -9.94 8.93 2.93
CA SER A 71 -8.67 8.38 2.43
C SER A 71 -8.11 7.30 3.37
N CYS A 72 -8.11 7.59 4.67
CA CYS A 72 -7.80 6.61 5.72
C CYS A 72 -8.62 5.34 5.59
N LEU A 73 -9.94 5.51 5.49
CA LEU A 73 -10.89 4.41 5.48
C LEU A 73 -10.60 3.50 4.28
N LYS A 74 -10.36 4.10 3.10
CA LYS A 74 -10.02 3.36 1.88
C LYS A 74 -8.74 2.52 2.04
N ARG A 75 -7.67 3.08 2.61
CA ARG A 75 -6.43 2.30 2.84
C ARG A 75 -6.62 1.17 3.83
N LEU A 76 -7.39 1.40 4.88
CA LEU A 76 -7.69 0.35 5.85
C LEU A 76 -8.53 -0.76 5.21
N GLU A 77 -9.43 -0.41 4.28
CA GLU A 77 -10.17 -1.39 3.48
C GLU A 77 -9.25 -2.22 2.57
N GLU A 78 -8.28 -1.59 1.89
CA GLU A 78 -7.25 -2.30 1.10
C GLU A 78 -6.44 -3.28 1.98
N ALA A 79 -6.09 -2.89 3.21
CA ALA A 79 -5.42 -3.80 4.16
C ALA A 79 -6.35 -4.95 4.60
N LEU A 80 -7.64 -4.68 4.84
CA LEU A 80 -8.63 -5.69 5.19
C LEU A 80 -8.86 -6.72 4.08
N GLU A 81 -8.84 -6.32 2.82
CA GLU A 81 -8.90 -7.26 1.69
C GLU A 81 -7.74 -8.26 1.72
N LEU A 82 -6.53 -7.80 2.08
CA LEU A 82 -5.38 -8.69 2.24
C LEU A 82 -5.51 -9.59 3.48
N TYR A 83 -6.05 -9.09 4.60
CA TYR A 83 -6.35 -9.95 5.73
C TYR A 83 -7.34 -11.06 5.35
N GLU A 84 -8.41 -10.75 4.61
CA GLU A 84 -9.37 -11.75 4.14
C GLU A 84 -8.73 -12.75 3.16
N ARG A 85 -7.84 -12.28 2.28
CA ARG A 85 -7.07 -13.17 1.41
C ARG A 85 -6.15 -14.10 2.20
N ALA A 86 -5.46 -13.60 3.23
CA ALA A 86 -4.62 -14.42 4.10
C ALA A 86 -5.45 -15.46 4.89
N ALA A 87 -6.64 -15.08 5.37
CA ALA A 87 -7.59 -16.01 5.99
C ALA A 87 -8.05 -17.11 5.01
N ALA A 88 -8.39 -16.74 3.78
CA ALA A 88 -8.79 -17.68 2.72
C ALA A 88 -7.66 -18.66 2.36
N MET A 89 -6.40 -18.26 2.53
CA MET A 89 -5.21 -19.12 2.39
C MET A 89 -4.91 -19.96 3.65
N GLY A 90 -5.79 -19.94 4.66
CA GLY A 90 -5.71 -20.77 5.86
C GLY A 90 -4.80 -20.20 6.97
N LEU A 91 -4.60 -18.88 7.01
CA LEU A 91 -4.00 -18.22 8.18
C LEU A 91 -5.06 -18.06 9.27
N LYS A 92 -4.77 -18.52 10.49
CA LYS A 92 -5.75 -18.61 11.58
C LYS A 92 -5.13 -18.66 12.98
N ASP A 93 -3.86 -18.29 13.10
CA ASP A 93 -3.24 -18.14 14.43
C ASP A 93 -3.86 -16.94 15.16
N ILE A 94 -3.71 -16.94 16.49
CA ILE A 94 -4.32 -15.93 17.36
C ILE A 94 -3.81 -14.53 17.07
N ASP A 95 -2.54 -14.37 16.68
CA ASP A 95 -1.98 -13.05 16.39
C ASP A 95 -2.62 -12.45 15.14
N PHE A 96 -2.78 -13.26 14.10
CA PHE A 96 -3.52 -12.89 12.89
C PHE A 96 -4.98 -12.51 13.19
N ILE A 97 -5.70 -13.34 13.96
CA ILE A 97 -7.11 -13.08 14.31
C ILE A 97 -7.21 -11.75 15.05
N ASN A 98 -6.36 -11.53 16.04
CA ASN A 98 -6.34 -10.30 16.81
C ASN A 98 -5.98 -9.07 15.95
N ALA A 99 -5.05 -9.21 15.00
CA ALA A 99 -4.68 -8.13 14.09
C ALA A 99 -5.86 -7.74 13.19
N ARG A 100 -6.50 -8.72 12.55
CA ARG A 100 -7.68 -8.49 11.71
C ARG A 100 -8.84 -7.88 12.50
N ASP A 101 -9.12 -8.38 13.70
CA ASP A 101 -10.21 -7.87 14.53
C ASP A 101 -9.95 -6.41 14.95
N ARG A 102 -8.71 -6.05 15.28
CA ARG A 102 -8.33 -4.64 15.52
C ARG A 102 -8.54 -3.77 14.28
N ALA A 103 -8.16 -4.25 13.11
CA ALA A 103 -8.38 -3.54 11.85
C ALA A 103 -9.88 -3.30 11.59
N LEU A 104 -10.74 -4.30 11.82
CA LEU A 104 -12.19 -4.17 11.71
C LEU A 104 -12.77 -3.15 12.71
N GLN A 105 -12.32 -3.17 13.97
CA GLN A 105 -12.76 -2.17 14.95
C GLN A 105 -12.31 -0.76 14.56
N ARG A 106 -11.11 -0.61 13.98
CA ARG A 106 -10.62 0.67 13.49
C ARG A 106 -11.45 1.17 12.31
N LYS A 107 -11.84 0.30 11.39
CA LYS A 107 -12.74 0.63 10.27
C LYS A 107 -14.04 1.24 10.79
N LYS A 108 -14.71 0.57 11.72
CA LYS A 108 -15.94 1.07 12.35
C LYS A 108 -15.77 2.45 13.00
N LYS A 109 -14.62 2.69 13.65
CA LYS A 109 -14.32 4.01 14.24
C LYS A 109 -14.14 5.08 13.18
N LEU A 110 -13.41 4.80 12.10
CA LEU A 110 -13.22 5.73 10.98
C LEU A 110 -14.53 6.06 10.28
N GLU A 111 -15.42 5.08 10.06
CA GLU A 111 -16.76 5.31 9.51
C GLU A 111 -17.58 6.26 10.39
N GLY A 112 -17.56 6.07 11.71
CA GLY A 112 -18.21 6.96 12.66
C GLY A 112 -17.61 8.37 12.65
N MET A 113 -16.28 8.46 12.62
CA MET A 113 -15.56 9.73 12.55
C MET A 113 -15.90 10.49 11.26
N LEU A 114 -15.92 9.79 10.12
CA LEU A 114 -16.30 10.38 8.83
C LEU A 114 -17.71 10.97 8.90
N SER A 115 -18.68 10.22 9.43
CA SER A 115 -20.05 10.71 9.57
C SER A 115 -20.12 11.99 10.42
N MET A 116 -19.37 12.05 11.51
CA MET A 116 -19.33 13.23 12.38
C MET A 116 -18.65 14.42 11.72
N VAL A 117 -17.51 14.21 11.05
CA VAL A 117 -16.77 15.27 10.36
C VAL A 117 -17.60 15.85 9.21
N ARG A 118 -18.23 15.01 8.38
CA ARG A 118 -19.09 15.49 7.29
C ARG A 118 -20.24 16.36 7.79
N LYS A 119 -20.85 16.03 8.93
CA LYS A 119 -21.90 16.88 9.54
C LYS A 119 -21.36 18.23 10.02
N MET A 120 -20.10 18.31 10.44
CA MET A 120 -19.47 19.58 10.83
C MET A 120 -19.07 20.43 9.62
N GLU A 121 -18.84 19.79 8.47
CA GLU A 121 -18.53 20.46 7.19
C GLU A 121 -19.78 21.00 6.48
N GLU A 122 -20.98 20.54 6.85
CA GLU A 122 -22.22 21.06 6.30
C GLU A 122 -22.36 22.56 6.62
N PRO A 123 -22.60 23.43 5.61
CA PRO A 123 -22.76 24.85 5.85
C PRO A 123 -23.97 25.08 6.76
N ALA A 124 -23.85 26.03 7.68
CA ALA A 124 -24.98 26.45 8.49
C ALA A 124 -26.14 26.87 7.57
N TYR A 125 -27.34 26.39 7.87
CA TYR A 125 -28.55 26.81 7.17
C TYR A 125 -28.69 28.34 7.22
N GLU A 126 -28.59 28.99 6.07
CA GLU A 126 -28.94 30.39 5.92
C GLU A 126 -30.42 30.49 5.52
N PRO A 127 -31.31 31.06 6.36
CA PRO A 127 -32.70 31.24 5.98
C PRO A 127 -32.81 32.19 4.77
N PRO A 128 -33.80 31.97 3.88
CA PRO A 128 -34.01 32.86 2.74
C PRO A 128 -34.29 34.29 3.22
N LYS A 129 -33.65 35.27 2.58
CA LYS A 129 -33.93 36.69 2.82
C LYS A 129 -35.38 36.96 2.41
N LEU A 130 -36.22 37.40 3.36
CA LEU A 130 -37.57 37.86 3.01
C LEU A 130 -37.45 39.11 2.12
N PRO A 131 -38.27 39.22 1.06
CA PRO A 131 -38.38 40.46 0.30
C PRO A 131 -38.94 41.58 1.18
N ASP A 132 -38.44 42.80 0.97
CA ASP A 132 -38.90 44.04 1.62
C ASP A 132 -40.37 44.36 1.30
#